data_AF-A0A7Y2CHL4-F1
#
_entry.id   AF-A0A7Y2CHL4-F1
#
_cell.length_a   1.000
_cell.length_b   1.000
_cell.length_c   1.000
_cell.angle_alpha   90.00
_cell.angle_beta   90.00
_cell.angle_gamma   90.00
#
_symmetry.space_group_name_H-M   'P 1'
#
loop_
_entity.id
_entity.type
_entity.pdbx_description
1 polymer ?
#
loop_
_entity_poly.entity_id
_entity_poly.type
_entity_poly.pdbx_seq_one_letter_code
_entity_poly.pdbx_strand_id
1 'polypeptide(L)'
;MTEPEEHASDDGTSFAVAILGTTILAVIGLGLAHVAGVPIAPQIKLKIDDVLLGVIATLPLGIFLYWFSQTSIPSFAEFRESQIDFFSKIGFQFTPMRIVAMALAAGVGEEILFRGFLQSWINSFSPVVIAIIVSNIVFGLLHMRTVLYAVIAGLVGAYLGVVFAVTDNLLTPMVTHFAYDLLALEYTRNAIAARGNSNL
;
A
#
# COMPACT_ATOMS: atom_id res chain seq x y z
N MET A 1 -13.94 -41.85 15.37
CA MET A 1 -13.61 -41.13 14.12
C MET A 1 -13.48 -39.68 14.51
N THR A 2 -12.27 -39.25 14.85
CA THR A 2 -11.99 -37.85 15.17
C THR A 2 -11.88 -37.11 13.84
N GLU A 3 -12.72 -36.09 13.64
CA GLU A 3 -12.55 -35.16 12.52
C GLU A 3 -11.14 -34.57 12.58
N PRO A 4 -10.49 -34.31 11.43
CA PRO A 4 -9.17 -33.70 11.43
C PRO A 4 -9.33 -32.27 11.98
N GLU A 5 -8.56 -31.95 13.02
CA GLU A 5 -8.38 -30.56 13.47
C GLU A 5 -7.91 -29.76 12.25
N GLU A 6 -8.80 -28.93 11.72
CA GLU A 6 -8.45 -27.89 10.77
C GLU A 6 -7.44 -27.00 11.48
N HIS A 7 -6.15 -27.13 11.13
CA HIS A 7 -5.08 -26.31 11.69
C HIS A 7 -5.32 -24.85 11.29
N ALA A 8 -6.12 -24.15 12.07
CA ALA A 8 -6.17 -22.69 12.07
C ALA A 8 -4.72 -22.22 12.22
N SER A 9 -4.22 -21.49 11.22
CA SER A 9 -2.84 -20.99 11.25
C SER A 9 -2.66 -20.10 12.48
N ASP A 10 -1.60 -20.35 13.24
CA ASP A 10 -1.23 -19.52 14.38
C ASP A 10 -1.09 -18.05 13.93
N ASP A 11 -1.53 -17.11 14.78
CA ASP A 11 -1.55 -15.66 14.51
C ASP A 11 -0.17 -15.14 14.05
N GLY A 12 0.92 -15.70 14.60
CA GLY A 12 2.28 -15.38 14.17
C GLY A 12 2.60 -15.87 12.75
N THR A 13 2.12 -17.05 12.36
CA THR A 13 2.31 -17.62 11.02
C THR A 13 1.56 -16.81 9.97
N SER A 14 0.29 -16.46 10.24
CA SER A 14 -0.52 -15.65 9.32
C SER A 14 0.12 -14.28 9.08
N PHE A 15 0.62 -13.64 10.15
CA PHE A 15 1.34 -12.37 10.04
C PHE A 15 2.65 -12.50 9.24
N ALA A 16 3.43 -13.55 9.49
CA ALA A 16 4.68 -13.79 8.77
C ALA A 16 4.44 -14.00 7.27
N VAL A 17 3.38 -14.72 6.89
CA VAL A 17 2.99 -14.90 5.48
C VAL A 17 2.63 -13.56 4.83
N ALA A 18 1.88 -12.70 5.53
CA ALA A 18 1.53 -11.37 5.01
C ALA A 18 2.78 -10.51 4.75
N ILE A 19 3.68 -10.41 5.75
CA ILE A 19 4.94 -9.66 5.61
C ILE A 19 5.84 -10.25 4.52
N LEU A 20 5.95 -11.58 4.43
CA LEU A 20 6.74 -12.24 3.39
C LEU A 20 6.19 -11.91 2.00
N GLY A 21 4.87 -11.96 1.82
CA GLY A 21 4.21 -11.61 0.57
C GLY A 21 4.56 -10.18 0.13
N THR A 22 4.48 -9.21 1.04
CA THR A 22 4.83 -7.82 0.74
C THR A 22 6.34 -7.63 0.48
N THR A 23 7.19 -8.31 1.24
CA THR A 23 8.66 -8.22 1.08
C THR A 23 9.14 -8.81 -0.24
N ILE A 24 8.48 -9.87 -0.73
CA ILE A 24 8.75 -10.47 -2.04
C ILE A 24 8.58 -9.46 -3.18
N LEU A 25 7.66 -8.49 -3.05
CA LEU A 25 7.50 -7.43 -4.06
C LEU A 25 8.76 -6.58 -4.21
N ALA A 26 9.44 -6.25 -3.10
CA ALA A 26 10.71 -5.53 -3.13
C ALA A 26 11.78 -6.33 -3.89
N VAL A 27 11.87 -7.64 -3.60
CA VAL A 27 12.84 -8.54 -4.24
C VAL A 27 12.55 -8.66 -5.74
N ILE A 28 11.29 -8.83 -6.12
CA ILE A 28 10.86 -8.85 -7.53
C ILE A 28 11.22 -7.53 -8.21
N GLY A 29 10.91 -6.39 -7.57
CA GLY A 29 11.21 -5.06 -8.11
C GLY A 29 12.71 -4.87 -8.35
N LEU A 30 13.56 -5.24 -7.39
CA LEU A 30 15.02 -5.19 -7.53
C LEU A 30 15.52 -6.12 -8.63
N GLY A 31 15.00 -7.35 -8.71
CA GLY A 31 15.37 -8.32 -9.73
C GLY A 31 15.01 -7.87 -11.15
N LEU A 32 13.78 -7.38 -11.33
CA LEU A 32 13.32 -6.84 -12.61
C LEU A 32 14.10 -5.59 -13.01
N ALA A 33 14.38 -4.69 -12.06
CA ALA A 33 15.19 -3.51 -12.30
C ALA A 33 16.61 -3.87 -12.75
N HIS A 34 17.22 -4.88 -12.12
CA HIS A 34 18.53 -5.38 -12.51
C HIS A 34 18.54 -5.93 -13.94
N VAL A 35 17.57 -6.79 -14.29
CA VAL A 35 17.44 -7.39 -15.62
C VAL A 35 17.16 -6.34 -16.71
N ALA A 36 16.35 -5.33 -16.40
CA ALA A 36 15.98 -4.27 -17.33
C ALA A 36 17.00 -3.11 -17.41
N GLY A 37 18.08 -3.15 -16.62
CA GLY A 37 19.08 -2.09 -16.58
C GLY A 37 18.57 -0.77 -15.98
N VAL A 38 17.57 -0.82 -15.08
CA VAL A 38 17.02 0.34 -14.37
C VAL A 38 17.71 0.48 -13.02
N PRO A 39 18.57 1.49 -12.80
CA PRO A 39 19.31 1.61 -11.55
C PRO A 39 18.40 2.19 -10.46
N ILE A 40 18.11 1.42 -9.41
CA ILE A 40 17.30 1.85 -8.26
C ILE A 40 18.09 2.72 -7.29
N ALA A 41 19.32 2.33 -6.97
CA ALA A 41 20.11 3.00 -5.93
C ALA A 41 20.26 4.52 -6.14
N PRO A 42 20.52 5.04 -7.36
CA PRO A 42 20.61 6.49 -7.59
C PRO A 42 19.30 7.25 -7.40
N GLN A 43 18.16 6.55 -7.44
CA GLN A 43 16.83 7.14 -7.25
C GLN A 43 16.54 7.42 -5.76
N ILE A 44 17.31 6.83 -4.84
CA ILE A 44 17.12 7.00 -3.39
C ILE A 44 18.15 8.00 -2.88
N LYS A 45 17.70 9.20 -2.52
CA LYS A 45 18.55 10.24 -1.93
C LYS A 45 18.13 10.42 -0.46
N LEU A 46 19.01 10.07 0.48
CA LEU A 46 18.72 10.20 1.91
C LEU A 46 18.83 11.67 2.36
N LYS A 47 17.75 12.43 2.16
CA LYS A 47 17.65 13.84 2.53
C LYS A 47 16.47 14.06 3.47
N ILE A 48 16.69 14.83 4.52
CA ILE A 48 15.65 15.13 5.50
C ILE A 48 14.49 15.93 4.86
N ASP A 49 14.79 16.82 3.92
CA ASP A 49 13.79 17.62 3.21
C ASP A 49 12.80 16.73 2.43
N ASP A 50 13.29 15.64 1.84
CA ASP A 50 12.47 14.68 1.11
C ASP A 50 11.62 13.81 2.06
N VAL A 51 12.12 13.52 3.27
CA VAL A 51 11.31 12.88 4.32
C VAL A 51 10.18 13.82 4.77
N LEU A 52 10.49 15.09 5.04
CA LEU A 52 9.50 16.10 5.42
C LEU A 52 8.46 16.30 4.31
N LEU A 53 8.92 16.36 3.05
CA LEU A 53 8.04 16.45 1.90
C LEU A 53 7.14 15.21 1.76
N GLY A 54 7.65 14.02 2.05
CA GLY A 54 6.86 12.79 2.07
C GLY A 54 5.74 12.84 3.10
N VAL A 55 6.06 13.29 4.33
CA VAL A 55 5.05 13.50 5.39
C VAL A 55 4.00 14.54 4.98
N ILE A 56 4.41 15.65 4.37
CA ILE A 56 3.48 16.67 3.86
C ILE A 56 2.62 16.11 2.72
N ALA A 57 3.20 15.32 1.82
CA ALA A 57 2.50 14.66 0.73
C ALA A 57 1.52 13.58 1.23
N THR A 58 1.57 13.16 2.49
CA THR A 58 0.51 12.32 3.07
C THR A 58 -0.79 13.10 3.30
N LEU A 59 -0.74 14.43 3.44
CA LEU A 59 -1.92 15.24 3.82
C LEU A 59 -3.12 15.07 2.87
N PRO A 60 -2.99 15.13 1.53
CA PRO A 60 -4.13 14.91 0.64
C PRO A 60 -4.75 13.53 0.81
N LEU A 61 -3.93 12.49 1.00
CA LEU A 61 -4.40 11.12 1.23
C LEU A 61 -5.06 10.97 2.62
N GLY A 62 -4.52 11.64 3.64
CA GLY A 62 -5.12 11.69 4.97
C GLY A 62 -6.47 12.40 4.99
N ILE A 63 -6.62 13.51 4.26
CA ILE A 63 -7.90 14.20 4.06
C ILE A 63 -8.90 13.30 3.33
N PHE A 64 -8.45 12.61 2.29
CA PHE A 64 -9.27 11.63 1.58
C PHE A 64 -9.72 10.49 2.50
N LEU A 65 -8.82 9.92 3.32
CA LEU A 65 -9.14 8.88 4.28
C LEU A 65 -10.14 9.37 5.34
N TYR A 66 -9.97 10.59 5.85
CA TYR A 66 -10.90 11.19 6.81
C TYR A 66 -12.31 11.33 6.21
N TRP A 67 -12.42 11.85 4.98
CA TRP A 67 -13.69 11.91 4.26
C TRP A 67 -14.26 10.51 4.01
N PHE A 68 -13.44 9.58 3.54
CA PHE A 68 -13.81 8.20 3.23
C PHE A 68 -14.31 7.44 4.46
N SER A 69 -13.72 7.70 5.63
CA SER A 69 -14.13 7.08 6.90
C SER A 69 -15.54 7.48 7.36
N GLN A 70 -16.08 8.60 6.86
CA GLN A 70 -17.35 9.17 7.30
C GLN A 70 -18.41 9.28 6.21
N THR A 71 -18.04 9.10 4.94
CA THR A 71 -18.99 9.24 3.83
C THR A 71 -20.11 8.19 3.89
N SER A 72 -21.34 8.65 3.63
CA SER A 72 -22.55 7.80 3.55
C SER A 72 -22.91 7.44 2.11
N ILE A 73 -22.05 7.77 1.13
CA ILE A 73 -22.28 7.38 -0.26
C ILE A 73 -22.26 5.85 -0.36
N PRO A 74 -23.33 5.19 -0.85
CA PRO A 74 -23.48 3.73 -0.76
C PRO A 74 -22.28 2.94 -1.26
N SER A 75 -21.77 3.24 -2.47
CA SER A 75 -20.64 2.50 -3.05
C SER A 75 -19.35 2.62 -2.24
N PHE A 76 -19.08 3.79 -1.64
CA PHE A 76 -17.89 3.99 -0.80
C PHE A 76 -18.07 3.37 0.59
N ALA A 77 -19.28 3.45 1.15
CA ALA A 77 -19.60 2.81 2.42
C ALA A 77 -19.49 1.28 2.29
N GLU A 78 -20.10 0.66 1.28
CA GLU A 78 -19.98 -0.78 0.99
C GLU A 78 -18.52 -1.20 0.79
N PHE A 79 -17.75 -0.42 0.01
CA PHE A 79 -16.33 -0.67 -0.17
C PHE A 79 -15.57 -0.62 1.16
N ARG A 80 -15.79 0.42 1.97
CA ARG A 80 -15.19 0.56 3.31
C ARG A 80 -15.53 -0.63 4.21
N GLU A 81 -16.80 -1.02 4.27
CA GLU A 81 -17.24 -2.15 5.07
C GLU A 81 -16.61 -3.47 4.59
N SER A 82 -16.42 -3.63 3.27
CA SER A 82 -15.72 -4.79 2.68
C SER A 82 -14.22 -4.83 3.02
N GLN A 83 -13.57 -3.67 3.16
CA GLN A 83 -12.17 -3.60 3.61
C GLN A 83 -12.06 -4.02 5.08
N ILE A 84 -12.92 -3.47 5.94
CA ILE A 84 -12.94 -3.78 7.37
C ILE A 84 -13.24 -5.26 7.59
N ASP A 85 -14.18 -5.85 6.85
CA ASP A 85 -14.52 -7.28 6.94
C ASP A 85 -13.39 -8.20 6.43
N PHE A 86 -12.69 -7.80 5.36
CA PHE A 86 -11.52 -8.53 4.90
C PHE A 86 -10.42 -8.55 5.97
N PHE A 87 -10.09 -7.39 6.53
CA PHE A 87 -9.03 -7.28 7.53
C PHE A 87 -9.42 -7.89 8.89
N SER A 88 -10.70 -7.92 9.27
CA SER A 88 -11.13 -8.64 10.48
C SER A 88 -10.94 -10.16 10.38
N LYS A 89 -10.84 -10.69 9.15
CA LYS A 89 -10.70 -12.13 8.86
C LYS A 89 -9.28 -12.53 8.43
N ILE A 90 -8.32 -11.61 8.42
CA ILE A 90 -6.97 -11.85 7.89
C ILE A 90 -6.12 -12.83 8.73
N GLY A 91 -6.64 -13.28 9.88
CA GLY A 91 -6.03 -14.34 10.68
C GLY A 91 -4.88 -13.86 11.58
N PHE A 92 -4.72 -12.55 11.76
CA PHE A 92 -3.79 -11.98 12.75
C PHE A 92 -4.27 -10.64 13.34
N GLN A 93 -3.79 -10.31 14.52
CA GLN A 93 -4.11 -9.06 15.21
C GLN A 93 -3.29 -7.86 14.71
N PHE A 94 -3.94 -6.70 14.64
CA PHE A 94 -3.34 -5.41 14.28
C PHE A 94 -2.71 -4.72 15.50
N THR A 95 -1.63 -5.27 16.04
CA THR A 95 -0.87 -4.56 17.08
C THR A 95 -0.13 -3.35 16.47
N PRO A 96 0.19 -2.31 17.24
CA PRO A 96 0.92 -1.14 16.72
C PRO A 96 2.22 -1.52 15.99
N MET A 97 2.99 -2.47 16.54
CA MET A 97 4.22 -2.94 15.92
C MET A 97 3.98 -3.64 14.57
N ARG A 98 2.90 -4.41 14.46
CA ARG A 98 2.54 -5.09 13.20
C ARG A 98 2.06 -4.10 12.14
N ILE A 99 1.31 -3.08 12.54
CA ILE A 99 0.91 -1.98 11.65
C ILE A 99 2.15 -1.28 11.09
N VAL A 100 3.11 -0.91 11.95
CA VAL A 100 4.37 -0.28 11.51
C VAL A 100 5.14 -1.19 10.56
N ALA A 101 5.25 -2.48 10.87
CA ALA A 101 5.96 -3.43 10.02
C ALA A 101 5.28 -3.61 8.64
N MET A 102 3.94 -3.71 8.60
CA MET A 102 3.19 -3.83 7.35
C MET A 102 3.30 -2.57 6.51
N ALA A 103 3.06 -1.40 7.11
CA ALA A 103 3.16 -0.12 6.42
C ALA A 103 4.58 0.11 5.86
N LEU A 104 5.62 -0.29 6.61
CA LEU A 104 7.01 -0.17 6.15
C LEU A 104 7.30 -1.14 5.01
N ALA A 105 6.89 -2.40 5.14
CA ALA A 105 7.08 -3.41 4.10
C ALA A 105 6.37 -3.01 2.80
N ALA A 106 5.11 -2.55 2.88
CA ALA A 106 4.33 -2.11 1.73
C ALA A 106 4.90 -0.83 1.13
N GLY A 107 5.07 0.21 1.95
CA GLY A 107 5.59 1.51 1.52
C GLY A 107 6.99 1.45 0.91
N VAL A 108 7.83 0.49 1.31
CA VAL A 108 9.15 0.31 0.65
C VAL A 108 9.04 -0.63 -0.54
N GLY A 109 8.44 -1.81 -0.36
CA GLY A 109 8.44 -2.87 -1.37
C GLY A 109 7.65 -2.52 -2.61
N GLU A 110 6.46 -1.93 -2.44
CA GLU A 110 5.63 -1.51 -3.56
C GLU A 110 6.26 -0.33 -4.30
N GLU A 111 6.82 0.66 -3.59
CA GLU A 111 7.48 1.79 -4.27
C GLU A 111 8.71 1.35 -5.08
N ILE A 112 9.50 0.39 -4.57
CA ILE A 112 10.60 -0.20 -5.35
C ILE A 112 10.07 -0.84 -6.64
N LEU A 113 9.01 -1.64 -6.56
CA LEU A 113 8.47 -2.35 -7.71
C LEU A 113 7.82 -1.39 -8.72
N PHE A 114 6.98 -0.47 -8.24
CA PHE A 114 6.15 0.35 -9.12
C PHE A 114 6.83 1.64 -9.57
N ARG A 115 7.51 2.37 -8.68
CA ARG A 115 8.13 3.68 -9.01
C ARG A 115 9.58 3.47 -9.39
N GLY A 116 10.29 2.75 -8.53
CA GLY A 116 11.67 2.35 -8.72
C GLY A 116 11.89 1.64 -10.06
N PHE A 117 11.10 0.59 -10.29
CA PHE A 117 11.19 -0.21 -11.50
C PHE A 117 10.15 0.18 -12.56
N LEU A 118 8.87 -0.19 -12.42
CA LEU A 118 7.92 -0.22 -13.55
C LEU A 118 7.71 1.15 -14.20
N GLN A 119 7.44 2.19 -13.41
CA GLN A 119 7.28 3.57 -13.89
C GLN A 119 8.59 4.07 -14.52
N SER A 120 9.74 3.86 -13.86
CA SER A 120 11.04 4.29 -14.39
C SER A 120 11.42 3.58 -15.70
N TRP A 121 11.11 2.28 -15.79
CA TRP A 121 11.30 1.49 -17.00
C TRP A 121 10.45 2.00 -18.15
N ILE A 122 9.15 2.21 -17.95
CA ILE A 122 8.28 2.77 -19.00
C ILE A 122 8.73 4.19 -19.37
N ASN A 123 9.15 4.99 -18.40
CA ASN A 123 9.64 6.36 -18.64
C ASN A 123 10.96 6.38 -19.45
N SER A 124 11.68 5.27 -19.55
CA SER A 124 12.90 5.21 -20.38
C SER A 124 12.61 5.15 -21.88
N PHE A 125 11.37 4.83 -22.28
CA PHE A 125 10.96 4.73 -23.69
C PHE A 125 9.59 5.37 -23.97
N SER A 126 8.99 6.07 -23.01
CA SER A 126 7.70 6.76 -23.14
C SER A 126 7.65 8.00 -22.24
N PRO A 127 6.78 8.99 -22.54
CA PRO A 127 6.63 10.15 -21.69
C PRO A 127 6.21 9.81 -20.26
N VAL A 128 6.65 10.59 -19.28
CA VAL A 128 6.37 10.38 -17.85
C VAL A 128 4.88 10.23 -17.53
N VAL A 129 4.01 10.95 -18.24
CA VAL A 129 2.55 10.85 -18.09
C VAL A 129 2.05 9.44 -18.44
N ILE A 130 2.56 8.85 -19.52
CA ILE A 130 2.22 7.48 -19.93
C ILE A 130 2.77 6.48 -18.91
N ALA A 131 4.00 6.69 -18.43
CA ALA A 131 4.59 5.84 -17.41
C ALA A 131 3.76 5.83 -16.12
N ILE A 132 3.29 6.99 -15.66
CA ILE A 132 2.40 7.10 -14.48
C ILE A 132 1.07 6.40 -14.76
N ILE A 133 0.41 6.65 -15.90
CA ILE A 133 -0.89 6.05 -16.19
C ILE A 133 -0.79 4.52 -16.25
N VAL A 134 0.14 3.99 -17.04
CA VAL A 134 0.23 2.55 -17.28
C VAL A 134 0.67 1.79 -16.03
N SER A 135 1.69 2.26 -15.31
CA SER A 135 2.13 1.61 -14.07
C SER A 135 1.02 1.56 -13.02
N ASN A 136 0.16 2.59 -12.96
CA ASN A 136 -0.89 2.65 -11.95
C ASN A 136 -2.21 1.99 -12.37
N ILE A 137 -2.43 1.76 -13.67
CA ILE A 137 -3.44 0.77 -14.11
C ILE A 137 -3.04 -0.62 -13.61
N VAL A 138 -1.77 -1.02 -13.78
CA VAL A 138 -1.27 -2.30 -13.27
C VAL A 138 -1.38 -2.36 -11.74
N PHE A 139 -0.97 -1.30 -11.04
CA PHE A 139 -1.11 -1.19 -9.59
C PHE A 139 -2.57 -1.41 -9.14
N GLY A 140 -3.51 -0.68 -9.73
CA GLY A 140 -4.94 -0.80 -9.41
C GLY A 140 -5.48 -2.21 -9.65
N LEU A 141 -5.13 -2.81 -10.79
CA LEU A 141 -5.58 -4.17 -11.13
C LEU A 141 -5.06 -5.23 -10.15
N LEU A 142 -3.83 -5.08 -9.66
CA LEU A 142 -3.26 -5.99 -8.65
C LEU A 142 -3.94 -5.87 -7.27
N HIS A 143 -4.60 -4.73 -7.01
CA HIS A 143 -5.40 -4.51 -5.80
C HIS A 143 -6.88 -4.88 -5.97
N MET A 144 -7.31 -5.33 -7.15
CA MET A 144 -8.71 -5.49 -7.47
C MET A 144 -9.38 -6.63 -6.67
N ARG A 145 -10.07 -6.27 -5.59
CA ARG A 145 -11.15 -7.08 -4.99
C ARG A 145 -12.53 -6.65 -5.46
N THR A 146 -12.66 -5.36 -5.78
CA THR A 146 -13.78 -4.76 -6.49
C THR A 146 -13.22 -3.76 -7.50
N VAL A 147 -14.02 -3.41 -8.51
CA VAL A 147 -13.62 -2.37 -9.49
C VAL A 147 -13.35 -1.03 -8.79
N LEU A 148 -14.16 -0.66 -7.81
CA LEU A 148 -13.95 0.57 -7.04
C LEU A 148 -12.62 0.55 -6.28
N TYR A 149 -12.23 -0.61 -5.71
CA TYR A 149 -10.93 -0.71 -5.06
C TYR A 149 -9.79 -0.53 -6.06
N ALA A 150 -9.87 -1.17 -7.23
CA ALA A 150 -8.86 -1.03 -8.27
C ALA A 150 -8.71 0.43 -8.73
N VAL A 151 -9.82 1.16 -8.89
CA VAL A 151 -9.82 2.57 -9.25
C VAL A 151 -9.18 3.42 -8.14
N ILE A 152 -9.59 3.24 -6.87
CA ILE A 152 -9.03 4.00 -5.75
C ILE A 152 -7.52 3.71 -5.59
N ALA A 153 -7.12 2.44 -5.61
CA ALA A 153 -5.72 2.03 -5.52
C ALA A 153 -4.90 2.60 -6.69
N GLY A 154 -5.42 2.53 -7.91
CA GLY A 154 -4.78 3.14 -9.08
C GLY A 154 -4.65 4.66 -8.98
N LEU A 155 -5.63 5.37 -8.42
CA LEU A 155 -5.57 6.83 -8.21
C LEU A 155 -4.57 7.21 -7.12
N VAL A 156 -4.57 6.52 -5.99
CA VAL A 156 -3.55 6.68 -4.93
C VAL A 156 -2.17 6.39 -5.51
N GLY A 157 -2.07 5.34 -6.32
CA GLY A 157 -0.82 4.99 -6.97
C GLY A 157 -0.36 6.06 -7.96
N ALA A 158 -1.27 6.61 -8.77
CA ALA A 158 -0.95 7.70 -9.70
C ALA A 158 -0.46 8.94 -8.95
N TYR A 159 -1.08 9.25 -7.80
CA TYR A 159 -0.62 10.32 -6.91
C TYR A 159 0.83 10.09 -6.44
N LEU A 160 1.16 8.89 -5.94
CA LEU A 160 2.52 8.53 -5.54
C LEU A 160 3.50 8.57 -6.73
N GLY A 161 3.05 8.18 -7.92
CA GLY A 161 3.82 8.29 -9.17
C GLY A 161 4.13 9.73 -9.57
N VAL A 162 3.19 10.66 -9.35
CA VAL A 162 3.41 12.11 -9.51
C VAL A 162 4.38 12.63 -8.45
N VAL A 163 4.22 12.25 -7.18
CA VAL A 163 5.15 12.62 -6.10
C VAL A 163 6.57 12.19 -6.46
N PHE A 164 6.77 10.96 -6.93
CA PHE A 164 8.06 10.49 -7.42
C PHE A 164 8.61 11.34 -8.57
N ALA A 165 7.79 11.57 -9.61
CA ALA A 165 8.22 12.31 -10.80
C ALA A 165 8.58 13.77 -10.52
N VAL A 166 7.90 14.43 -9.58
CA VAL A 166 8.16 15.83 -9.20
C VAL A 166 9.39 15.96 -8.32
N THR A 167 9.60 15.00 -7.42
CA THR A 167 10.69 15.06 -6.43
C THR A 167 11.99 14.46 -6.91
N ASP A 168 11.94 13.62 -7.95
CA ASP A 168 13.08 12.84 -8.45
C ASP A 168 13.80 12.11 -7.30
N ASN A 169 13.02 11.61 -6.33
CA ASN A 169 13.51 10.87 -5.18
C ASN A 169 12.50 9.82 -4.76
N LEU A 170 12.91 8.57 -4.78
CA LEU A 170 12.09 7.43 -4.39
C LEU A 170 11.80 7.39 -2.88
N LEU A 171 12.64 8.04 -2.07
CA LEU A 171 12.40 8.16 -0.62
C LEU A 171 11.09 8.89 -0.31
N THR A 172 10.76 9.94 -1.07
CA THR A 172 9.58 10.76 -0.82
C THR A 172 8.27 9.96 -0.93
N PRO A 173 7.95 9.27 -2.04
CA PRO A 173 6.75 8.43 -2.12
C PRO A 173 6.79 7.24 -1.14
N MET A 174 7.97 6.68 -0.80
CA MET A 174 8.07 5.64 0.25
C MET A 174 7.58 6.14 1.60
N VAL A 175 8.01 7.33 2.01
CA VAL A 175 7.56 7.97 3.26
C VAL A 175 6.07 8.32 3.18
N THR A 176 5.62 8.88 2.04
CA THR A 176 4.20 9.21 1.83
C THR A 176 3.30 7.98 1.98
N HIS A 177 3.67 6.88 1.32
CA HIS A 177 2.93 5.61 1.31
C HIS A 177 2.95 4.98 2.71
N PHE A 178 4.14 4.86 3.32
CA PHE A 178 4.28 4.38 4.69
C PHE A 178 3.36 5.13 5.66
N ALA A 179 3.40 6.47 5.64
CA ALA A 179 2.60 7.28 6.55
C ALA A 179 1.10 7.18 6.25
N TYR A 180 0.70 7.06 4.98
CA TYR A 180 -0.70 6.81 4.63
C TYR A 180 -1.19 5.46 5.14
N ASP A 181 -0.40 4.40 4.96
CA ASP A 181 -0.74 3.05 5.41
C ASP A 181 -0.83 2.97 6.93
N LEU A 182 0.05 3.67 7.67
CA LEU A 182 -0.09 3.80 9.11
C LEU A 182 -1.48 4.34 9.51
N LEU A 183 -1.93 5.42 8.85
CA LEU A 183 -3.23 6.02 9.13
C LEU A 183 -4.39 5.08 8.74
N ALA A 184 -4.30 4.45 7.57
CA ALA A 184 -5.34 3.57 7.05
C ALA A 184 -5.48 2.27 7.86
N LEU A 185 -4.36 1.66 8.26
CA LEU A 185 -4.34 0.46 9.08
C LEU A 185 -4.78 0.75 10.52
N GLU A 186 -4.39 1.90 11.07
CA GLU A 186 -4.84 2.34 12.39
C GLU A 186 -6.35 2.62 12.41
N TYR A 187 -6.87 3.29 11.38
CA TYR A 187 -8.30 3.43 11.17
C TYR A 187 -9.01 2.06 11.13
N THR A 188 -8.47 1.14 10.34
CA THR A 188 -9.02 -0.21 10.20
C THR A 188 -9.03 -0.96 11.53
N ARG A 189 -7.94 -0.91 12.29
CA ARG A 189 -7.85 -1.48 13.64
C ARG A 189 -8.98 -0.98 14.54
N ASN A 190 -9.17 0.34 14.59
CA ASN A 190 -10.20 0.96 15.43
C ASN A 190 -11.62 0.61 14.96
N ALA A 191 -11.85 0.54 13.66
CA ALA A 191 -13.14 0.15 13.09
C ALA A 191 -13.49 -1.32 13.39
N ILE A 192 -12.52 -2.23 13.33
CA ILE A 192 -12.70 -3.64 13.72
C ILE A 192 -13.06 -3.73 15.21
N ALA A 193 -12.35 -3.03 16.09
CA ALA A 193 -12.63 -3.02 17.52
C ALA A 193 -14.04 -2.47 17.84
N ALA A 194 -14.46 -1.40 17.16
CA ALA A 194 -15.79 -0.83 17.33
C ALA A 194 -16.91 -1.81 16.95
N ARG A 195 -16.75 -2.57 15.85
CA ARG A 195 -17.71 -3.63 15.46
C ARG A 195 -17.78 -4.78 16.46
N GLY A 196 -16.66 -5.16 17.05
CA GLY A 196 -16.62 -6.21 18.07
C GLY A 196 -17.45 -5.83 19.31
N ASN A 197 -17.42 -4.55 19.69
CA ASN A 197 -18.16 -4.03 20.84
C ASN A 197 -19.66 -3.84 20.58
N SER A 198 -20.10 -3.66 19.32
CA SER A 198 -21.52 -3.52 18.98
C SER A 198 -22.29 -4.85 18.88
N ASN A 199 -21.58 -5.98 18.89
CA ASN A 199 -22.16 -7.32 18.83
C ASN A 199 -22.24 -8.01 20.21
N LEU A 200 -21.93 -7.27 21.29
CA LEU A 200 -22.06 -7.67 22.70
C LEU A 200 -23.20 -6.89 23.35
#